data_AF-A0A936FRZ8-F1
#
_entry.id   AF-A0A936FRZ8-F1
#
_cell.length_a   1.000
_cell.length_b   1.000
_cell.length_c   1.000
_cell.angle_alpha   90.00
_cell.angle_beta   90.00
_cell.angle_gamma   90.00
#
_symmetry.space_group_name_H-M   'P 1'
#
loop_
_entity.id
_entity.type
_entity.pdbx_description
1 polymer ?
#
loop_
_entity_poly.entity_id
_entity_poly.type
_entity_poly.pdbx_seq_one_letter_code
_entity_poly.pdbx_strand_id
1 'polypeptide(L)'
;MNTSSYQILSEDQLQKVGNTVIYLCDRIKDLSKTKLLKLLYILDEISIKKHGIPFLNLKYKLWKYGPVSEEFFIDLSDEPILLKDFVMFDNQYEFKIIKPNQSFNNDEFSENDLQILDYVISKFGDASAKNLNNYT
;
A
#
# COMPACT_ATOMS: atom_id res chain seq x y z
N MET A 1 -15.76 26.40 5.06
CA MET A 1 -15.95 24.94 5.19
C MET A 1 -14.74 24.30 4.56
N ASN A 2 -13.89 23.66 5.36
CA ASN A 2 -12.71 22.97 4.85
C ASN A 2 -13.21 21.62 4.29
N THR A 3 -13.55 21.57 3.01
CA THR A 3 -13.79 20.30 2.33
C THR A 3 -12.47 19.56 2.35
N SER A 4 -12.32 18.62 3.27
CA SER A 4 -11.15 17.74 3.28
C SER A 4 -11.09 17.05 1.91
N SER A 5 -10.07 17.38 1.12
CA SER A 5 -9.91 16.93 -0.26
C SER A 5 -9.34 15.51 -0.32
N TYR A 6 -10.00 14.57 0.37
CA TYR A 6 -9.67 13.16 0.26
C TYR A 6 -9.89 12.69 -1.18
N GLN A 7 -9.04 11.77 -1.62
CA GLN A 7 -9.25 11.11 -2.91
C GLN A 7 -10.51 10.25 -2.80
N ILE A 8 -11.29 10.20 -3.87
CA ILE A 8 -12.38 9.23 -4.00
C ILE A 8 -11.87 8.22 -5.01
N LEU A 9 -11.74 6.97 -4.58
CA LEU A 9 -11.32 5.86 -5.43
C LEU A 9 -12.53 5.31 -6.19
N SER A 10 -12.35 4.91 -7.45
CA SER A 10 -13.33 4.05 -8.11
C SER A 10 -13.32 2.66 -7.47
N GLU A 11 -14.34 1.86 -7.77
CA GLU A 11 -14.40 0.47 -7.30
C GLU A 11 -13.19 -0.34 -7.78
N ASP A 12 -12.89 -0.31 -9.07
CA ASP A 12 -11.70 -0.96 -9.67
C ASP A 12 -10.39 -0.51 -9.01
N GLN A 13 -10.27 0.79 -8.71
CA GLN A 13 -9.06 1.32 -8.07
C GLN A 13 -8.95 0.86 -6.61
N LEU A 14 -10.07 0.78 -5.88
CA LEU A 14 -10.10 0.22 -4.53
C LEU A 14 -9.78 -1.28 -4.55
N GLN A 15 -10.31 -2.03 -5.51
CA GLN A 15 -10.00 -3.45 -5.71
C GLN A 15 -8.50 -3.65 -5.98
N LYS A 16 -7.90 -2.82 -6.85
CA LYS A 16 -6.47 -2.87 -7.15
C LYS A 16 -5.62 -2.54 -5.91
N VAL A 17 -5.98 -1.52 -5.14
CA VAL A 17 -5.24 -1.18 -3.90
C VAL A 17 -5.39 -2.30 -2.86
N GLY A 18 -6.61 -2.75 -2.58
CA GLY A 18 -6.87 -3.78 -1.59
C GLY A 18 -6.12 -5.09 -1.89
N ASN A 19 -6.20 -5.56 -3.14
CA ASN A 19 -5.47 -6.75 -3.57
C ASN A 19 -3.94 -6.54 -3.62
N THR A 20 -3.47 -5.32 -3.87
CA THR A 20 -2.04 -4.99 -3.70
C THR A 20 -1.60 -5.17 -2.27
N VAL A 21 -2.40 -4.70 -1.30
CA VAL A 21 -2.08 -4.87 0.13
C VAL A 21 -2.08 -6.35 0.51
N ILE A 22 -3.07 -7.14 0.05
CA ILE A 22 -3.11 -8.60 0.27
C ILE A 22 -1.83 -9.25 -0.28
N TYR A 23 -1.49 -8.97 -1.53
CA TYR A 23 -0.31 -9.54 -2.20
C TYR A 23 0.98 -9.26 -1.43
N LEU A 24 1.13 -8.04 -0.91
CA LEU A 24 2.25 -7.65 -0.06
C LEU A 24 2.24 -8.35 1.30
N CYS A 25 1.08 -8.45 1.97
CA CYS A 25 0.98 -9.10 3.28
C CYS A 25 1.30 -10.60 3.22
N ASP A 26 0.88 -11.28 2.15
CA ASP A 26 1.16 -12.72 1.95
C ASP A 26 2.67 -13.02 1.78
N ARG A 27 3.43 -12.05 1.28
CA ARG A 27 4.84 -12.24 0.88
C ARG A 27 5.84 -11.51 1.77
N ILE A 28 5.38 -10.54 2.56
CA ILE A 28 6.21 -9.77 3.48
C ILE A 28 5.77 -10.08 4.90
N LYS A 29 6.65 -10.77 5.63
CA LYS A 29 6.41 -11.10 7.04
C LYS A 29 6.28 -9.82 7.88
N ASP A 30 5.31 -9.83 8.80
CA ASP A 30 5.06 -8.80 9.82
C ASP A 30 5.00 -7.38 9.22
N LEU A 31 4.21 -7.22 8.16
CA LEU A 31 4.06 -5.95 7.45
C LEU A 31 3.38 -4.89 8.33
N SER A 32 4.15 -3.89 8.73
CA SER A 32 3.67 -2.75 9.52
C SER A 32 3.03 -1.68 8.63
N LYS A 33 2.12 -0.87 9.23
CA LYS A 33 1.51 0.31 8.59
C LYS A 33 2.52 1.20 7.87
N THR A 34 3.59 1.61 8.56
CA THR A 34 4.57 2.54 7.99
C THR A 34 5.30 1.93 6.80
N LYS A 35 5.62 0.63 6.86
CA LYS A 35 6.26 -0.06 5.73
C LYS A 35 5.31 -0.17 4.55
N LEU A 36 4.05 -0.55 4.79
CA LEU A 36 3.04 -0.63 3.74
C LEU A 36 2.89 0.71 3.00
N LEU A 37 2.68 1.82 3.72
CA LEU A 37 2.50 3.15 3.11
C LEU A 37 3.67 3.55 2.21
N LYS A 38 4.90 3.21 2.61
CA LYS A 38 6.10 3.45 1.79
C LYS A 38 6.14 2.57 0.55
N LEU A 39 5.74 1.30 0.66
CA LEU A 39 5.69 0.38 -0.49
C LEU A 39 4.64 0.83 -1.51
N LEU A 40 3.46 1.32 -1.08
CA LEU A 40 2.45 1.88 -1.98
C LEU A 40 3.01 3.05 -2.81
N TYR A 41 3.71 3.98 -2.15
CA TYR A 41 4.39 5.09 -2.83
C TYR A 41 5.47 4.60 -3.80
N ILE A 42 6.31 3.65 -3.38
CA ILE A 42 7.39 3.08 -4.20
C ILE A 42 6.83 2.37 -5.45
N LEU A 43 5.70 1.69 -5.35
CA LEU A 43 5.03 1.06 -6.50
C LEU A 43 4.64 2.10 -7.57
N ASP A 44 3.98 3.19 -7.15
CA ASP A 44 3.64 4.29 -8.06
C ASP A 44 4.88 4.92 -8.68
N GLU A 45 5.89 5.25 -7.88
CA GLU A 45 7.15 5.82 -8.35
C GLU A 45 7.88 4.94 -9.38
N ILE A 46 7.95 3.64 -9.13
CA ILE A 46 8.61 2.70 -10.04
C ILE A 46 7.81 2.55 -11.34
N SER A 47 6.49 2.44 -11.25
CA SER A 47 5.64 2.35 -12.44
C SER A 47 5.75 3.61 -13.29
N ILE A 48 5.76 4.81 -12.68
CA ILE A 48 5.96 6.07 -13.39
C ILE A 48 7.34 6.07 -14.08
N LYS A 49 8.41 5.68 -13.38
CA LYS A 49 9.76 5.64 -13.94
C LYS A 49 9.92 4.65 -15.09
N LYS A 50 9.24 3.51 -15.04
CA LYS A 50 9.36 2.45 -16.06
C LYS A 50 8.41 2.62 -17.24
N HIS A 51 7.20 3.10 -17.00
CA HIS A 51 6.09 3.05 -17.95
C HIS A 51 5.40 4.39 -18.16
N GLY A 52 5.77 5.44 -17.41
CA GLY A 52 5.19 6.77 -17.53
C GLY A 52 3.81 6.94 -16.90
N ILE A 53 3.28 5.90 -16.24
CA ILE A 53 1.99 5.90 -15.56
C ILE A 53 2.10 5.31 -14.14
N PRO A 54 1.36 5.83 -13.16
CA PRO A 54 1.32 5.27 -11.80
C PRO A 54 0.66 3.89 -11.76
N PHE A 55 1.00 3.10 -10.75
CA PHE A 55 0.50 1.74 -10.54
C PHE A 55 -0.91 1.75 -9.92
N LEU A 56 -1.05 2.47 -8.80
CA LEU A 56 -2.27 2.67 -8.01
C LEU A 56 -2.89 4.03 -8.26
N ASN A 57 -2.11 5.00 -8.73
CA ASN A 57 -2.55 6.39 -8.94
C ASN A 57 -3.10 7.04 -7.65
N LEU A 58 -2.38 6.88 -6.54
CA LEU A 58 -2.74 7.51 -5.27
C LEU A 58 -2.21 8.95 -5.18
N LYS A 59 -2.92 9.79 -4.42
CA LYS A 59 -2.43 11.11 -4.01
C LYS A 59 -1.56 10.98 -2.77
N TYR A 60 -0.40 11.63 -2.82
CA TYR A 60 0.56 11.67 -1.71
C TYR A 60 0.82 13.11 -1.26
N LYS A 61 0.95 13.30 0.06
CA LYS A 61 1.40 14.55 0.68
C LYS A 61 2.79 14.35 1.26
N LEU A 62 3.68 15.33 1.11
CA LEU A 62 5.03 15.26 1.68
C LEU A 62 4.97 15.46 3.20
N TRP A 63 5.30 14.42 3.97
CA TRP A 63 5.36 14.44 5.43
C TRP A 63 6.81 14.31 5.91
N LYS A 64 7.04 14.36 7.24
CA LYS A 64 8.38 14.35 7.85
C LYS A 64 9.29 13.21 7.37
N TYR A 65 8.71 12.04 7.07
CA TYR A 65 9.45 10.82 6.70
C TYR A 65 9.09 10.33 5.28
N GLY A 66 8.77 11.27 4.39
CA GLY A 66 8.47 11.01 2.99
C GLY A 66 6.98 11.19 2.64
N PRO A 67 6.62 10.97 1.37
CA PRO A 67 5.25 11.05 0.88
C PRO A 67 4.34 10.00 1.52
N VAL A 68 3.13 10.42 1.88
CA VAL A 68 2.12 9.55 2.50
C VAL A 68 0.78 9.82 1.84
N SER A 69 0.06 8.76 1.49
CA SER A 69 -1.36 8.87 1.15
C SER A 69 -2.15 9.00 2.45
N GLU A 70 -2.71 10.19 2.67
CA GLU A 70 -3.36 10.56 3.94
C GLU A 70 -4.57 9.69 4.24
N GLU A 71 -5.35 9.33 3.22
CA GLU A 71 -6.52 8.46 3.32
C GLU A 71 -6.14 7.08 3.86
N PHE A 72 -5.17 6.41 3.26
CA PHE A 72 -4.67 5.12 3.74
C PHE A 72 -3.93 5.22 5.07
N PHE A 73 -3.28 6.35 5.35
CA PHE A 73 -2.72 6.57 6.69
C PHE A 73 -3.81 6.55 7.75
N ILE A 74 -4.94 7.25 7.52
CA ILE A 74 -6.07 7.30 8.43
C ILE A 74 -6.71 5.92 8.54
N ASP A 75 -7.04 5.29 7.41
CA ASP A 75 -7.69 3.98 7.36
C ASP A 75 -6.89 2.91 8.12
N LEU A 76 -5.57 2.95 8.00
CA LEU A 76 -4.67 1.99 8.67
C LEU A 76 -4.29 2.41 10.10
N SER A 77 -4.79 3.53 10.63
CA SER A 77 -4.50 3.95 12.01
C SER A 77 -5.28 3.16 13.04
N ASP A 78 -6.53 2.81 12.71
CA ASP A 78 -7.50 2.08 13.51
C ASP A 78 -8.21 1.03 12.65
N GLU A 79 -9.30 0.42 13.15
CA GLU A 79 -10.01 -0.61 12.38
C GLU A 79 -10.31 -0.10 10.96
N PRO A 80 -9.84 -0.79 9.90
CA PRO A 80 -10.02 -0.32 8.54
C PRO A 80 -11.50 -0.17 8.19
N ILE A 81 -11.85 0.89 7.48
CA ILE A 81 -13.19 1.13 6.92
C ILE A 81 -13.14 0.99 5.40
N LEU A 82 -12.11 1.57 4.77
CA LEU A 82 -11.89 1.53 3.33
C LEU A 82 -11.34 0.17 2.90
N LEU A 83 -10.31 -0.33 3.61
CA LEU A 83 -9.71 -1.64 3.31
C LEU A 83 -10.31 -2.80 4.14
N LYS A 84 -11.46 -2.58 4.78
CA LYS A 84 -12.10 -3.55 5.70
C LYS A 84 -12.37 -4.91 5.08
N ASP A 85 -12.60 -4.96 3.76
CA ASP A 85 -12.92 -6.18 3.03
C ASP A 85 -11.65 -6.88 2.52
N PHE A 86 -10.45 -6.32 2.74
CA PHE A 86 -9.17 -6.86 2.25
C PHE A 86 -8.19 -7.23 3.36
N VAL A 87 -8.19 -6.47 4.46
CA VAL A 87 -7.24 -6.67 5.55
C VAL A 87 -7.88 -6.50 6.92
N MET A 88 -7.21 -7.08 7.90
CA MET A 88 -7.48 -6.90 9.32
C MET A 88 -6.17 -6.68 10.08
N PHE A 89 -6.28 -6.26 11.34
CA PHE A 89 -5.12 -6.19 12.23
C PHE A 89 -5.01 -7.42 13.12
N ASP A 90 -3.79 -7.94 13.24
CA ASP A 90 -3.46 -8.95 14.21
C ASP A 90 -3.15 -8.30 15.56
N ASN A 91 -4.10 -8.41 16.49
CA ASN A 91 -4.00 -7.86 17.84
C ASN A 91 -3.20 -8.73 18.82
N GLN A 92 -2.60 -9.85 18.35
CA GLN A 92 -1.77 -10.72 19.20
C GLN A 92 -0.38 -10.13 19.49
N TYR A 93 0.02 -9.10 18.75
CA TYR A 93 1.32 -8.46 18.88
C TYR A 93 1.20 -7.09 19.57
N GLU A 94 2.28 -6.67 20.22
CA GLU A 94 2.41 -5.32 20.79
C GLU A 94 2.28 -4.21 19.72
N PHE A 95 2.52 -4.56 18.45
CA PHE A 95 2.43 -3.68 17.30
C PHE A 95 1.33 -4.16 16.34
N LYS A 96 0.54 -3.24 15.78
CA LYS A 96 -0.48 -3.55 14.75
C LYS A 96 0.19 -4.09 13.48
N ILE A 97 0.03 -5.40 13.25
CA ILE A 97 0.46 -6.07 12.01
C ILE A 97 -0.74 -6.21 11.08
N ILE A 98 -0.54 -5.90 9.81
CA ILE A 98 -1.58 -6.01 8.78
C ILE A 98 -1.59 -7.45 8.26
N LYS A 99 -2.77 -8.08 8.22
CA LYS A 99 -2.99 -9.42 7.69
C LYS A 99 -4.10 -9.40 6.63
N PRO A 100 -4.00 -10.24 5.59
CA PRO A 100 -5.10 -10.38 4.64
C PRO A 100 -6.30 -11.04 5.32
N ASN A 101 -7.51 -10.62 4.97
CA ASN A 101 -8.74 -11.27 5.44
C ASN A 101 -9.42 -12.13 4.35
N GLN A 102 -8.89 -12.09 3.12
CA GLN A 102 -9.33 -12.88 1.97
C GLN A 102 -8.14 -13.25 1.09
N SER A 103 -8.37 -14.11 0.08
CA SER A 103 -7.34 -14.51 -0.88
C SER A 103 -7.11 -13.43 -1.93
N PHE A 104 -5.87 -13.33 -2.41
CA PHE A 104 -5.51 -12.42 -3.50
C PHE A 104 -6.32 -12.71 -4.77
N ASN A 105 -6.88 -11.64 -5.35
CA ASN A 105 -7.53 -11.63 -6.66
C ASN A 105 -6.73 -10.70 -7.60
N ASN A 106 -6.43 -11.17 -8.82
CA ASN A 106 -5.61 -10.45 -9.79
C ASN A 106 -6.40 -9.84 -10.95
N ASP A 107 -7.73 -9.73 -10.88
CA ASP A 107 -8.58 -9.25 -11.98
C ASP A 107 -8.22 -7.82 -12.41
N GLU A 108 -7.76 -6.98 -11.47
CA GLU A 108 -7.34 -5.58 -11.71
C GLU A 108 -5.85 -5.42 -12.10
N PHE A 109 -5.15 -6.53 -12.35
CA PHE A 109 -3.71 -6.55 -12.56
C PHE A 109 -3.35 -7.08 -13.96
N SER A 110 -2.54 -6.30 -14.66
CA SER A 110 -1.82 -6.79 -15.83
C SER A 110 -0.58 -7.60 -15.44
N GLU A 111 -0.01 -8.35 -16.38
CA GLU A 111 1.28 -9.02 -16.19
C GLU A 111 2.40 -8.05 -15.80
N ASN A 112 2.38 -6.82 -16.32
CA ASN A 112 3.35 -5.79 -15.95
C ASN A 112 3.17 -5.33 -14.50
N ASP A 113 1.92 -5.25 -14.02
CA ASP A 113 1.65 -4.92 -12.62
C ASP A 113 2.22 -6.00 -11.70
N LEU A 114 1.98 -7.27 -12.01
CA LEU A 114 2.51 -8.40 -11.22
C LEU A 114 4.05 -8.38 -11.18
N GLN A 115 4.70 -8.09 -12.32
CA GLN A 115 6.16 -7.95 -12.37
C GLN A 115 6.67 -6.78 -11.53
N ILE A 116 5.94 -5.67 -11.45
CA ILE A 116 6.30 -4.53 -10.59
C ILE A 116 6.15 -4.91 -9.11
N LEU A 117 5.08 -5.61 -8.73
CA LEU A 117 4.88 -6.11 -7.37
C LEU A 117 6.03 -7.02 -6.95
N ASP A 118 6.34 -8.02 -7.76
CA ASP A 118 7.43 -8.96 -7.48
C ASP A 118 8.79 -8.26 -7.42
N TYR A 119 9.03 -7.30 -8.31
CA TYR A 119 10.23 -6.48 -8.26
C TYR A 119 10.33 -5.69 -6.94
N VAL A 120 9.26 -5.01 -6.53
CA VAL A 120 9.24 -4.24 -5.28
C VAL A 120 9.46 -5.14 -4.07
N ILE A 121 8.82 -6.31 -4.03
CA ILE A 121 9.02 -7.28 -2.95
C ILE A 121 10.48 -7.77 -2.93
N SER A 122 11.04 -8.13 -4.09
CA SER A 122 12.43 -8.60 -4.17
C SER A 122 13.46 -7.56 -3.72
N LYS A 123 13.15 -6.26 -3.90
CA LYS A 123 14.07 -5.16 -3.58
C LYS A 123 13.88 -4.58 -2.18
N PHE A 124 12.65 -4.52 -1.70
CA PHE A 124 12.27 -3.76 -0.51
C PHE A 124 11.53 -4.62 0.53
N GLY A 125 11.15 -5.85 0.19
CA GLY A 125 10.40 -6.77 1.05
C GLY A 125 11.10 -7.09 2.36
N ASP A 126 12.43 -7.17 2.38
CA ASP A 126 13.21 -7.42 3.61
C ASP A 126 13.67 -6.13 4.32
N ALA A 127 13.45 -4.97 3.71
CA ALA A 127 13.85 -3.70 4.28
C ALA A 127 12.96 -3.29 5.46
N SER A 128 13.53 -2.68 6.49
CA SER A 128 12.74 -2.01 7.52
C SER A 128 12.12 -0.72 6.97
N ALA A 129 11.04 -0.24 7.59
CA ALA A 129 10.46 1.07 7.23
C ALA A 129 11.49 2.22 7.33
N LYS A 130 12.45 2.14 8.26
CA LYS A 130 13.53 3.12 8.41
C LYS A 130 14.50 3.08 7.22
N ASN A 131 14.84 1.89 6.72
CA ASN A 131 15.72 1.74 5.55
C ASN A 131 15.08 2.36 4.29
N LEU A 132 13.75 2.33 4.21
CA LEU A 132 13.00 2.89 3.08
C LEU A 132 12.95 4.42 3.05
N ASN A 133 13.35 5.14 4.10
CA ASN A 133 13.41 6.61 4.09
C ASN A 133 14.34 7.17 3.02
N ASN A 134 15.32 6.40 2.53
CA ASN A 134 16.21 6.86 1.46
C ASN A 134 15.57 6.77 0.06
N TYR A 135 14.39 6.15 -0.05
CA TYR A 135 13.65 5.92 -1.28
C TYR A 135 12.32 6.67 -1.32
N THR A 136 11.99 7.38 -0.24
CA THR A 136 10.72 8.09 -0.02
C THR A 136 10.96 9.42 0.64
#